data_AF-A0A5E4LEU7-F1
#
_entry.id   AF-A0A5E4LEU7-F1
#
_cell.length_a   1.000
_cell.length_b   1.000
_cell.length_c   1.000
_cell.angle_alpha   90.00
_cell.angle_beta   90.00
_cell.angle_gamma   90.00
#
_symmetry.space_group_name_H-M   'P 1'
#
loop_
_entity.id
_entity.type
_entity.pdbx_description
1 polymer ?
#
loop_
_entity_poly.entity_id
_entity_poly.type
_entity_poly.pdbx_seq_one_letter_code
_entity_poly.pdbx_strand_id
1 'polypeptide(L)'
;MKRLVYIRVADREVHLPKLIGSFVLAAAVLMFLHACFAMADSWNTINYYTKCVEGLSALPTIDQQLAQFSFCSEALYRATGIVARGNSAMLTGAQLFGGLLTPIANVLFWVAVLLFGYLLYRSGDLELPLEETVREVADYPATPRHTFRKKK
;
A
#
# COMPACT_ATOMS: atom_id res chain seq x y z
N MET A 1 -6.45 -40.83 0.68
CA MET A 1 -6.28 -40.32 -0.71
C MET A 1 -6.43 -38.80 -0.67
N LYS A 2 -5.42 -38.05 -1.11
CA LYS A 2 -5.41 -36.57 -1.09
C LYS A 2 -6.27 -36.04 -2.23
N ARG A 3 -7.18 -35.09 -1.97
CA ARG A 3 -7.95 -34.39 -3.02
C ARG A 3 -7.68 -32.89 -2.88
N LEU A 4 -6.98 -32.33 -3.87
CA LEU A 4 -6.85 -30.90 -4.07
C LEU A 4 -8.21 -30.34 -4.54
N VAL A 5 -8.70 -29.29 -3.89
CA VAL A 5 -9.93 -28.60 -4.31
C VAL A 5 -9.59 -27.66 -5.47
N TYR A 6 -9.95 -28.08 -6.68
CA TYR A 6 -9.86 -27.27 -7.88
C TYR A 6 -11.17 -26.50 -8.08
N ILE A 7 -11.14 -25.19 -7.88
CA ILE A 7 -12.26 -24.33 -8.30
C ILE A 7 -12.13 -24.13 -9.82
N ARG A 8 -12.88 -24.91 -10.59
CA ARG A 8 -12.96 -24.74 -12.05
C ARG A 8 -13.77 -23.50 -12.37
N VAL A 9 -13.09 -22.42 -12.74
CA VAL A 9 -13.70 -21.28 -13.42
C VAL A 9 -13.39 -21.43 -14.90
N ALA A 10 -14.41 -21.67 -15.73
CA ALA A 10 -14.29 -21.78 -17.19
C ALA A 10 -13.29 -22.85 -17.71
N ASP A 11 -13.33 -24.05 -17.12
CA ASP A 11 -12.60 -25.26 -17.60
C ASP A 11 -11.05 -25.17 -17.60
N ARG A 12 -10.48 -24.11 -16.99
CA ARG A 12 -9.04 -23.98 -16.72
C ARG A 12 -8.77 -24.04 -15.22
N GLU A 13 -7.69 -24.74 -14.83
CA GLU A 13 -7.19 -24.80 -13.46
C GLU A 13 -6.53 -23.47 -13.07
N VAL A 14 -7.32 -22.53 -12.56
CA VAL A 14 -6.81 -21.23 -12.10
C VAL A 14 -6.15 -21.41 -10.74
N HIS A 15 -4.84 -21.19 -10.68
CA HIS A 15 -4.08 -21.21 -9.42
C HIS A 15 -4.40 -19.92 -8.64
N LEU A 16 -5.33 -20.02 -7.68
CA LEU A 16 -5.78 -18.93 -6.81
C LEU A 16 -4.63 -18.08 -6.20
N PRO A 17 -3.50 -18.68 -5.77
CA PRO A 17 -2.35 -17.92 -5.26
C PRO A 17 -1.70 -17.00 -6.30
N LYS A 18 -1.59 -17.44 -7.57
CA LYS A 18 -1.01 -16.62 -8.65
C LYS A 18 -1.88 -15.39 -8.96
N LEU A 19 -3.20 -15.53 -8.84
CA LEU A 19 -4.16 -14.44 -9.07
C LEU A 19 -4.15 -13.42 -7.92
N ILE A 20 -4.04 -13.87 -6.67
CA ILE A 20 -3.85 -12.97 -5.53
C ILE A 20 -2.50 -12.24 -5.65
N GLY A 21 -1.44 -12.97 -6.00
CA GLY A 21 -0.11 -12.40 -6.18
C GLY A 21 -0.06 -11.31 -7.25
N SER A 22 -0.70 -11.50 -8.40
CA SER A 22 -0.74 -10.49 -9.46
C SER A 22 -1.53 -9.24 -9.06
N PHE A 23 -2.63 -9.39 -8.32
CA PHE A 23 -3.40 -8.26 -7.80
C PHE A 23 -2.60 -7.45 -6.77
N VAL A 24 -1.92 -8.13 -5.84
CA VAL A 24 -1.04 -7.48 -4.85
C VAL A 24 0.11 -6.74 -5.54
N LEU A 25 0.73 -7.35 -6.56
CA LEU A 25 1.79 -6.71 -7.35
C LEU A 25 1.29 -5.44 -8.05
N ALA A 26 0.14 -5.50 -8.71
CA ALA A 26 -0.44 -4.33 -9.37
C ALA A 26 -0.75 -3.20 -8.38
N ALA A 27 -1.37 -3.53 -7.24
CA ALA A 27 -1.66 -2.56 -6.18
C ALA A 27 -0.36 -1.95 -5.59
N ALA A 28 0.66 -2.78 -5.34
CA ALA A 28 1.94 -2.32 -4.82
C ALA A 28 2.65 -1.35 -5.78
N VAL A 29 2.59 -1.62 -7.09
CA VAL A 29 3.16 -0.72 -8.11
C VAL A 29 2.44 0.63 -8.11
N LEU A 30 1.10 0.64 -8.07
CA LEU A 30 0.33 1.88 -8.02
C LEU A 30 0.65 2.70 -6.77
N MET A 31 0.71 2.03 -5.61
CA MET A 31 1.02 2.70 -4.34
C MET A 31 2.48 3.18 -4.26
N PHE A 32 3.41 2.43 -4.87
CA PHE A 32 4.80 2.87 -5.01
C PHE A 32 4.90 4.15 -5.85
N LEU A 33 4.22 4.21 -7.00
CA LEU A 33 4.19 5.42 -7.82
C LEU A 33 3.62 6.61 -7.06
N HIS A 34 2.50 6.41 -6.35
CA HIS A 34 1.90 7.44 -5.50
C HIS A 34 2.88 7.93 -4.41
N ALA A 35 3.60 7.02 -3.76
CA ALA A 35 4.61 7.38 -2.76
C ALA A 35 5.79 8.17 -3.36
N CYS A 36 6.23 7.83 -4.58
CA CYS A 36 7.24 8.59 -5.30
C CYS A 36 6.77 10.02 -5.63
N PHE A 37 5.52 10.21 -6.05
CA PHE A 37 4.96 11.54 -6.28
C PHE A 37 4.89 12.36 -4.99
N ALA A 38 4.42 11.77 -3.89
CA ALA A 38 4.38 12.44 -2.59
C ALA A 38 5.79 12.85 -2.10
N MET A 39 6.80 12.01 -2.34
CA MET A 39 8.20 12.32 -2.05
C MET A 39 8.71 13.50 -2.89
N ALA A 40 8.41 13.50 -4.18
CA ALA A 40 8.81 14.59 -5.08
C ALA A 40 8.14 15.92 -4.71
N ASP A 41 6.86 15.89 -4.33
CA ASP A 41 6.12 17.07 -3.88
C ASP A 41 6.67 17.64 -2.56
N SER A 42 7.03 16.76 -1.62
CA SER A 42 7.70 17.14 -0.37
C SER A 42 9.04 17.83 -0.64
N TRP A 43 9.84 17.28 -1.56
CA TRP A 43 11.12 17.85 -1.97
C TRP A 43 10.95 19.23 -2.64
N ASN A 44 9.97 19.35 -3.54
CA ASN A 44 9.67 20.62 -4.20
C ASN A 44 9.20 21.67 -3.20
N THR A 45 8.38 21.31 -2.21
CA THR A 45 7.92 22.22 -1.17
C THR A 45 9.07 22.74 -0.31
N ILE A 46 10.04 21.89 0.03
CA ILE A 46 11.25 22.30 0.76
C ILE A 46 12.06 23.32 -0.06
N ASN A 47 12.27 23.06 -1.35
CA ASN A 47 12.99 23.97 -2.24
C ASN A 47 12.21 25.28 -2.49
N TYR A 48 10.87 25.22 -2.48
CA TYR A 48 10.03 26.40 -2.56
C TYR A 48 10.17 27.25 -1.30
N TYR A 49 10.21 26.62 -0.12
CA TYR A 49 10.41 27.32 1.15
C TYR A 49 11.75 28.06 1.17
N THR A 50 12.86 27.43 0.78
CA THR A 50 14.17 28.10 0.77
C THR A 50 14.18 29.32 -0.15
N LYS A 51 13.63 29.19 -1.36
CA LYS A 51 13.48 30.32 -2.29
C LYS A 51 12.55 31.40 -1.78
N CYS A 52 11.46 31.03 -1.09
CA CYS A 52 10.58 32.01 -0.46
C CYS A 52 11.34 32.79 0.61
N VAL A 53 12.08 32.10 1.48
CA VAL A 53 12.82 32.72 2.59
C VAL A 53 13.91 33.67 2.11
N GLU A 54 14.64 33.30 1.06
CA GLU A 54 15.62 34.17 0.39
C GLU A 54 14.97 35.45 -0.16
N GLY A 55 13.72 35.38 -0.60
CA GLY A 55 12.96 36.53 -1.09
C GLY A 55 12.62 37.55 0.01
N LEU A 56 12.61 37.17 1.30
CA LEU A 56 12.23 38.08 2.38
C LEU A 56 13.17 39.28 2.53
N SER A 57 14.46 39.11 2.25
CA SER A 57 15.43 40.22 2.36
C SER A 57 15.19 41.34 1.34
N ALA A 58 14.38 41.08 0.30
CA ALA A 58 14.03 42.09 -0.69
C ALA A 58 12.84 42.97 -0.28
N LEU A 59 12.10 42.62 0.79
CA LEU A 59 10.94 43.41 1.22
C LEU A 59 11.34 44.59 2.13
N PRO A 60 10.75 45.78 1.92
CA PRO A 60 11.16 47.01 2.58
C PRO A 60 10.66 47.15 4.03
N THR A 61 9.60 46.44 4.42
CA THR A 61 8.98 46.58 5.75
C THR A 61 8.96 45.26 6.51
N ILE A 62 9.14 45.35 7.83
CA ILE A 62 9.17 44.20 8.74
C ILE A 62 7.82 43.47 8.77
N ASP A 63 6.71 44.22 8.70
CA ASP A 63 5.36 43.64 8.71
C ASP A 63 5.10 42.74 7.49
N GLN A 64 5.60 43.15 6.31
CA GLN A 64 5.48 42.35 5.08
C GLN A 64 6.38 41.11 5.14
N GLN A 65 7.57 41.23 5.73
CA GLN A 65 8.45 40.09 5.97
C GLN A 65 7.77 39.06 6.89
N LEU A 66 7.17 39.50 8.00
CA LEU A 66 6.50 38.59 8.93
C LEU A 66 5.30 37.88 8.29
N ALA A 67 4.49 38.61 7.50
CA ALA A 67 3.35 38.04 6.78
C ALA A 67 3.77 37.03 5.70
N GLN A 68 4.85 37.31 4.97
CA GLN A 68 5.36 36.37 3.96
C GLN A 68 5.98 35.12 4.60
N PHE A 69 6.68 35.30 5.73
CA PHE A 69 7.26 34.18 6.48
C PHE A 69 6.18 33.25 7.00
N SER A 70 5.09 33.78 7.57
CA SER A 70 4.01 32.95 8.10
C SER A 70 3.38 32.09 7.00
N PHE A 71 3.12 32.67 5.83
CA PHE A 71 2.62 31.94 4.66
C PHE A 71 3.55 30.80 4.23
N CYS A 72 4.85 31.07 4.11
CA CYS A 72 5.81 30.05 3.68
C CYS A 72 6.03 28.97 4.75
N SER A 73 6.01 29.34 6.03
CA SER A 73 6.09 28.39 7.14
C SER A 73 4.85 27.49 7.21
N GLU A 74 3.66 28.02 6.92
CA GLU A 74 2.42 27.25 6.92
C GLU A 74 2.37 26.27 5.73
N ALA A 75 2.80 26.70 4.54
CA ALA A 75 2.92 25.83 3.39
C ALA A 75 3.89 24.66 3.66
N LEU A 76 5.05 24.95 4.26
CA LEU A 76 6.02 23.93 4.66
C LEU A 76 5.42 22.97 5.70
N TYR A 77 4.73 23.50 6.72
CA TYR A 77 4.12 22.69 7.76
C TYR A 77 3.02 21.77 7.22
N ARG A 78 2.17 22.26 6.32
CA ARG A 78 1.10 21.44 5.71
C ARG A 78 1.65 20.29 4.87
N ALA A 79 2.77 20.48 4.18
CA ALA A 79 3.36 19.44 3.34
C ALA A 79 4.22 18.45 4.13
N THR A 80 5.00 18.94 5.09
CA THR A 80 6.07 18.15 5.72
C THR A 80 5.88 17.90 7.21
N GLY A 81 4.96 18.61 7.87
CA GLY A 81 4.79 18.62 9.32
C GLY A 81 5.92 19.34 10.07
N ILE A 82 6.88 19.96 9.37
CA ILE A 82 8.01 20.66 9.99
C ILE A 82 7.57 22.06 10.42
N VAL A 83 7.87 22.42 11.67
CA VAL A 83 7.76 23.80 12.16
C VAL A 83 9.09 24.52 11.99
N ALA A 84 9.13 25.55 11.13
CA ALA A 84 10.28 26.41 10.96
C ALA A 84 10.34 27.47 12.08
N ARG A 85 11.54 27.75 12.59
CA ARG A 85 11.74 28.84 13.57
C ARG A 85 11.90 30.16 12.82
N GLY A 86 11.30 31.23 13.34
CA GLY A 86 11.28 32.56 12.71
C GLY A 86 12.64 33.20 12.42
N ASN A 87 13.70 32.77 13.12
CA ASN A 87 15.03 33.39 13.03
C ASN A 87 16.04 32.57 12.20
N SER A 88 15.64 31.47 11.57
CA SER A 88 16.55 30.62 10.80
C SER A 88 16.21 30.64 9.32
N ALA A 89 17.12 31.20 8.51
CA ALA A 89 17.00 31.26 7.05
C ALA A 89 17.12 29.88 6.37
N MET A 90 17.68 28.89 7.07
CA MET A 90 17.87 27.54 6.58
C MET A 90 17.26 26.52 7.54
N LEU A 91 16.65 25.46 6.99
CA LEU A 91 16.26 24.29 7.77
C LEU A 91 17.51 23.61 8.31
N THR A 92 17.45 23.17 9.56
CA THR A 92 18.49 22.27 10.07
C THR A 92 18.44 20.95 9.31
N GLY A 93 19.60 20.31 9.09
CA GLY A 93 19.65 19.00 8.43
C GLY A 93 18.75 17.97 9.10
N ALA A 94 18.64 18.00 10.43
CA ALA A 94 17.74 17.12 11.18
C ALA A 94 16.25 17.34 10.84
N GLN A 95 15.82 18.60 10.66
CA GLN A 95 14.45 18.91 10.21
C GLN A 95 14.22 18.47 8.77
N LEU A 96 15.19 18.72 7.89
CA LEU A 96 15.14 18.29 6.49
C LEU A 96 14.96 16.77 6.37
N PHE A 97 15.81 16.00 7.06
CA PHE A 97 15.70 14.54 7.11
C PHE A 97 14.42 14.10 7.81
N GLY A 98 13.99 14.79 8.86
CA GLY A 98 12.73 14.51 9.56
C GLY A 98 11.50 14.58 8.65
N GLY A 99 11.38 15.62 7.82
CA GLY A 99 10.26 15.74 6.88
C GLY A 99 10.32 14.77 5.71
N LEU A 100 11.52 14.39 5.27
CA LEU A 100 11.70 13.40 4.19
C LEU A 100 11.60 11.95 4.67
N LEU A 101 11.73 11.70 5.97
CA LEU A 101 11.72 10.34 6.51
C LEU A 101 10.40 9.63 6.23
N THR A 102 9.27 10.31 6.43
CA THR A 102 7.93 9.76 6.20
C THR A 102 7.70 9.32 4.75
N PRO A 103 7.90 10.16 3.72
CA PRO A 103 7.74 9.73 2.34
C PRO A 103 8.74 8.65 1.94
N ILE A 104 9.99 8.71 2.40
CA ILE A 104 10.99 7.67 2.12
C ILE A 104 10.57 6.33 2.73
N ALA A 105 10.12 6.32 3.99
CA ALA A 105 9.66 5.11 4.66
C ALA A 105 8.44 4.50 3.93
N ASN A 106 7.53 5.34 3.43
CA ASN A 106 6.38 4.90 2.65
C ASN A 106 6.82 4.26 1.32
N VAL A 107 7.77 4.86 0.60
CA VAL A 107 8.35 4.28 -0.62
C VAL A 107 9.00 2.92 -0.32
N LEU A 108 9.83 2.84 0.72
CA LEU A 108 10.50 1.59 1.12
C LEU A 108 9.50 0.50 1.53
N PHE A 109 8.42 0.87 2.21
CA PHE A 109 7.36 -0.06 2.56
C PHE A 109 6.71 -0.66 1.31
N TRP A 110 6.34 0.15 0.32
CA TRP A 110 5.75 -0.36 -0.92
C TRP A 110 6.72 -1.19 -1.77
N VAL A 111 8.02 -0.87 -1.75
CA VAL A 111 9.05 -1.73 -2.34
C VAL A 111 9.09 -3.10 -1.66
N ALA A 112 9.02 -3.14 -0.33
CA ALA A 112 8.96 -4.40 0.42
C ALA A 112 7.69 -5.21 0.09
N VAL A 113 6.54 -4.56 -0.01
CA VAL A 113 5.28 -5.20 -0.43
C VAL A 113 5.38 -5.72 -1.87
N LEU A 114 6.02 -4.98 -2.78
CA LEU A 114 6.25 -5.41 -4.16
C LEU A 114 7.13 -6.66 -4.20
N LEU A 115 8.23 -6.69 -3.44
CA LEU A 115 9.08 -7.86 -3.30
C LEU A 115 8.30 -9.05 -2.73
N PHE A 116 7.48 -8.84 -1.69
CA PHE A 116 6.65 -9.88 -1.11
C PHE A 116 5.61 -10.41 -2.11
N GLY A 117 4.92 -9.52 -2.83
CA GLY A 117 3.98 -9.89 -3.89
C GLY A 117 4.65 -10.67 -5.03
N TYR A 118 5.87 -10.28 -5.39
CA TYR A 118 6.70 -11.01 -6.36
C TYR A 118 7.07 -12.41 -5.88
N LEU A 119 7.46 -12.55 -4.60
CA LEU A 119 7.72 -13.86 -4.00
C LEU A 119 6.47 -14.76 -4.00
N LEU A 120 5.30 -14.22 -3.64
CA LEU A 120 4.02 -14.95 -3.69
C LEU A 120 3.62 -15.35 -5.11
N TYR A 121 3.83 -14.45 -6.08
CA TYR A 121 3.55 -14.74 -7.49
C TYR A 121 4.44 -15.87 -8.01
N ARG A 122 5.72 -15.86 -7.63
CA ARG A 122 6.68 -16.91 -8.01
C ARG A 122 6.49 -18.22 -7.23
N SER A 123 6.01 -18.16 -5.99
CA SER A 123 5.73 -19.33 -5.17
C SER A 123 4.45 -20.06 -5.57
N GLY A 124 3.88 -19.81 -6.75
CA GLY A 124 2.69 -20.51 -7.22
C GLY A 124 2.85 -22.03 -7.45
N ASP A 125 4.04 -22.58 -7.19
CA ASP A 125 4.29 -24.03 -7.09
C ASP A 125 4.26 -24.53 -5.62
N LEU A 126 3.97 -23.65 -4.64
CA LEU A 126 3.74 -24.05 -3.26
C LEU A 126 2.36 -24.74 -3.19
N GLU A 127 2.35 -26.05 -3.40
CA GLU A 127 1.26 -26.92 -3.01
C GLU A 127 1.10 -26.83 -1.49
N LEU A 128 0.30 -25.88 -1.01
CA LEU A 128 -0.08 -25.84 0.40
C LEU A 128 -0.87 -27.11 0.68
N PRO A 129 -0.38 -28.04 1.54
CA PRO A 129 -1.14 -29.21 1.93
C PRO A 129 -2.25 -28.71 2.87
N LEU A 130 -3.32 -28.17 2.31
CA LEU A 130 -4.56 -27.91 3.01
C LEU A 130 -5.15 -29.29 3.32
N GLU A 131 -4.89 -29.76 4.53
CA GLU A 131 -5.58 -30.90 5.12
C GLU A 131 -7.03 -30.49 5.39
N GLU A 132 -7.86 -30.46 4.33
CA GLU A 132 -9.30 -30.45 4.54
C GLU A 132 -9.69 -31.80 5.14
N THR A 133 -10.05 -31.80 6.42
CA THR A 133 -10.79 -32.90 7.03
C THR A 133 -12.13 -32.99 6.32
N VAL A 134 -12.20 -33.80 5.26
CA VAL A 134 -13.48 -34.17 4.63
C VAL A 134 -14.30 -34.82 5.74
N ARG A 135 -15.30 -34.08 6.25
CA ARG A 135 -16.30 -34.64 7.14
C ARG A 135 -17.09 -35.62 6.27
N GLU A 136 -16.77 -36.91 6.39
CA GLU A 136 -17.56 -37.96 5.75
C GLU A 136 -19.00 -37.78 6.22
N VAL A 137 -19.84 -37.26 5.33
CA VAL A 137 -21.28 -37.28 5.53
C VAL A 137 -21.65 -38.73 5.37
N ALA A 138 -21.96 -39.41 6.48
CA ALA A 138 -22.34 -40.81 6.46
C ALA A 138 -23.44 -41.01 5.41
N ASP A 139 -23.19 -41.91 4.46
CA ASP A 139 -24.21 -42.38 3.52
C ASP A 139 -25.37 -42.93 4.34
N TYR A 140 -26.45 -42.16 4.46
CA TYR A 140 -27.68 -42.66 5.04
C TYR A 140 -28.16 -43.80 4.14
N PRO A 141 -28.38 -45.02 4.67
CA PRO A 141 -28.84 -46.13 3.86
C PRO A 141 -30.16 -45.73 3.21
N ALA A 142 -30.20 -45.82 1.87
CA ALA A 142 -31.39 -45.55 1.09
C ALA A 142 -32.56 -46.31 1.71
N THR A 143 -33.57 -45.58 2.19
CA THR A 143 -34.78 -46.17 2.73
C THR A 143 -35.37 -47.11 1.68
N PRO A 144 -35.60 -48.40 2.02
CA PRO A 144 -36.12 -49.35 1.05
C PRO A 144 -37.49 -48.85 0.59
N ARG A 145 -37.60 -48.53 -0.70
CA ARG A 145 -38.89 -48.25 -1.34
C ARG A 145 -39.73 -49.52 -1.23
N HIS A 146 -40.72 -49.51 -0.34
CA HIS A 146 -41.75 -50.54 -0.28
C HIS A 146 -42.44 -50.62 -1.65
N THR A 147 -42.12 -51.66 -2.42
CA THR A 147 -42.83 -52.01 -3.64
C THR A 147 -44.24 -52.44 -3.25
N PHE A 148 -45.22 -51.56 -3.46
CA PHE A 148 -46.63 -51.88 -3.32
C PHE A 148 -47.02 -52.94 -4.37
N ARG A 149 -47.06 -54.20 -3.95
CA ARG A 149 -47.58 -55.32 -4.74
C ARG A 149 -49.11 -55.23 -4.74
N LYS A 150 -49.70 -54.73 -5.84
CA LYS A 150 -51.15 -54.80 -6.08
C LYS A 150 -51.57 -56.29 -6.11
N LYS A 151 -52.43 -56.70 -5.19
CA LYS A 151 -53.17 -57.98 -5.27
C LYS A 151 -54.33 -57.81 -6.27
N LYS A 152 -54.46 -58.80 -7.15
CA LYS A 152 -55.65 -59.01 -8.00
C LYS A 152 -56.82 -59.48 -7.14
#